data_AF-A0A963MGP9-F1
#
_entry.id   AF-A0A963MGP9-F1
#
_cell.length_a   1.000
_cell.length_b   1.000
_cell.length_c   1.000
_cell.angle_alpha   90.00
_cell.angle_beta   90.00
_cell.angle_gamma   90.00
#
_symmetry.space_group_name_H-M   'P 1'
#
loop_
_entity.id
_entity.type
_entity.pdbx_description
1 polymer ?
#
loop_
_entity_poly.entity_id
_entity_poly.type
_entity_poly.pdbx_seq_one_letter_code
_entity_poly.pdbx_strand_id
1 'polypeptide(L)' 'MKLKATSLVCIIGLSIVLIGCDSVPEATSANCSGRGMEQSLMAFKNDEAARQAFLDKCNALNAEQ' A
#
# COMPACT_ATOMS: atom_id res chain seq x y z
N MET A 1 24.46 26.11 -9.93
CA MET A 1 23.81 26.03 -8.60
C MET A 1 24.43 24.87 -7.83
N LYS A 2 24.71 25.06 -6.54
CA LYS A 2 25.38 24.09 -5.64
C LYS A 2 24.39 23.01 -5.21
N LEU A 3 24.64 21.74 -5.55
CA LEU A 3 23.80 20.61 -5.18
C LEU A 3 24.10 20.22 -3.72
N LYS A 4 23.20 20.60 -2.81
CA LYS A 4 23.26 20.28 -1.37
C LYS A 4 22.78 18.84 -1.17
N ALA A 5 23.55 18.07 -0.39
CA ALA A 5 23.37 16.64 -0.13
C ALA A 5 22.13 16.30 0.72
N THR A 6 20.94 16.38 0.14
CA THR A 6 19.70 15.95 0.80
C THR A 6 18.75 15.33 -0.23
N SER A 7 19.16 14.24 -0.88
CA SER A 7 18.33 13.63 -1.95
C SER A 7 18.61 12.14 -2.18
N LEU A 8 18.89 11.37 -1.13
CA LEU A 8 19.08 9.91 -1.26
C LEU A 8 18.07 9.08 -0.46
N VAL A 9 17.37 9.66 0.51
CA VAL A 9 16.36 8.93 1.31
C VAL A 9 14.99 8.90 0.61
N CYS A 10 14.70 9.82 -0.30
CA CYS A 10 13.41 9.88 -1.00
C CYS A 10 13.33 9.05 -2.29
N ILE A 11 14.46 8.63 -2.87
CA ILE A 11 14.48 7.96 -4.18
C ILE A 11 14.25 6.45 -4.06
N ILE A 12 14.63 5.82 -2.95
CA ILE A 12 14.45 4.37 -2.76
C ILE A 12 12.96 4.02 -2.50
N GLY A 13 12.18 4.95 -1.95
CA GLY A 13 10.73 4.76 -1.77
C GLY A 13 9.90 4.94 -3.03
N LEU A 14 10.43 5.60 -4.07
CA LEU A 14 9.66 5.95 -5.28
C LEU A 14 9.73 4.88 -6.38
N SER A 15 10.61 3.89 -6.28
CA SER A 15 10.81 2.88 -7.33
C SER A 15 9.83 1.70 -7.25
N ILE A 16 9.20 1.46 -6.11
CA ILE A 16 8.20 0.39 -5.92
C ILE A 16 6.79 0.78 -6.39
N VAL A 17 6.54 2.06 -6.68
CA VAL A 17 5.23 2.54 -7.16
C VAL A 17 5.07 2.32 -8.69
N LEU A 18 6.15 2.05 -9.42
CA LEU A 18 6.14 2.01 -10.90
C LEU A 18 6.05 0.59 -11.50
N ILE A 19 5.99 -0.47 -10.69
CA ILE A 19 5.82 -1.86 -11.15
C ILE A 19 4.47 -2.38 -10.65
N GLY A 20 3.38 -1.89 -11.23
CA GLY A 20 2.05 -2.32 -10.79
C GLY A 20 0.92 -1.51 -11.42
N CYS A 21 0.79 -1.59 -12.74
CA CYS A 21 -0.38 -1.08 -13.44
C CYS A 21 -1.54 -2.07 -13.26
N ASP A 22 -2.18 -2.05 -12.10
CA ASP A 22 -3.61 -2.34 -11.90
C ASP A 22 -3.95 -1.84 -10.50
N SER A 23 -5.00 -1.04 -10.37
CA SER A 23 -5.34 -0.25 -9.19
C SER A 23 -5.44 -1.08 -7.91
N VAL A 24 -4.33 -1.21 -7.19
CA VAL A 24 -4.24 -1.93 -5.93
C VAL A 24 -5.07 -1.17 -4.88
N PRO A 25 -6.01 -1.82 -4.18
CA PRO A 25 -6.90 -1.14 -3.24
C PRO A 25 -6.12 -0.53 -2.07
N GLU A 26 -6.36 0.74 -1.79
CA GLU A 26 -5.83 1.41 -0.60
C GLU A 26 -6.53 0.92 0.68
N ALA A 27 -5.78 0.80 1.77
CA ALA A 27 -6.33 0.49 3.08
C ALA A 27 -7.13 1.70 3.59
N THR A 28 -8.45 1.60 3.50
CA THR A 28 -9.42 2.60 3.98
C THR A 28 -10.49 1.89 4.79
N SER A 29 -11.27 2.60 5.62
CA SER A 29 -12.35 1.98 6.39
C SER A 29 -13.32 1.16 5.51
N ALA A 30 -13.64 1.64 4.30
CA ALA A 30 -14.49 0.92 3.35
C ALA A 30 -13.81 -0.34 2.77
N ASN A 31 -12.52 -0.26 2.44
CA ASN A 31 -11.76 -1.38 1.87
C ASN A 31 -11.29 -2.38 2.94
N CYS A 32 -11.25 -2.00 4.21
CA CYS A 32 -10.88 -2.87 5.33
C CYS A 32 -12.08 -3.52 6.02
N SER A 33 -13.29 -3.38 5.46
CA SER A 33 -14.53 -3.85 6.08
C SER A 33 -15.39 -4.68 5.13
N GLY A 34 -15.98 -5.77 5.64
CA GLY A 34 -16.99 -6.58 4.96
C GLY A 34 -16.65 -6.91 3.51
N ARG A 35 -17.60 -6.64 2.59
CA ARG A 35 -17.42 -6.88 1.15
C ARG A 35 -16.28 -6.07 0.52
N GLY A 36 -15.93 -4.90 1.06
CA GLY A 36 -14.83 -4.09 0.56
C GLY A 36 -13.47 -4.76 0.80
N MET A 37 -13.32 -5.45 1.94
CA MET A 37 -12.15 -6.27 2.25
C MET A 37 -12.04 -7.47 1.34
N GLU A 38 -13.13 -8.19 1.11
CA GLU A 38 -13.14 -9.33 0.19
C GLU A 38 -12.72 -8.93 -1.24
N GLN A 39 -13.29 -7.82 -1.76
CA GLN A 39 -12.92 -7.28 -3.08
C GLN A 39 -11.46 -6.83 -3.12
N SER A 40 -11.00 -6.19 -2.05
CA SER A 40 -9.62 -5.72 -1.98
C SER A 40 -8.65 -6.89 -2.04
N LEU A 41 -8.89 -7.94 -1.25
CA LEU A 41 -8.05 -9.15 -1.22
C LEU A 41 -7.98 -9.88 -2.58
N MET A 42 -9.04 -9.82 -3.39
CA MET A 42 -9.03 -10.41 -4.74
C MET A 42 -8.05 -9.69 -5.68
N ALA A 43 -7.81 -8.39 -5.49
CA ALA A 43 -6.85 -7.63 -6.28
C ALA A 43 -5.39 -8.05 -5.98
N PHE A 44 -5.13 -8.62 -4.80
CA PHE A 44 -3.80 -9.09 -4.38
C PHE A 44 -3.55 -10.59 -4.64
N LYS A 45 -4.41 -11.28 -5.41
CA LYS A 45 -4.36 -12.76 -5.57
C LYS A 45 -3.02 -13.33 -6.04
N ASN A 46 -2.20 -12.54 -6.73
CA ASN A 46 -0.90 -12.94 -7.26
C ASN A 46 0.27 -12.29 -6.49
N ASP A 47 -0.02 -11.51 -5.44
CA ASP A 47 0.97 -10.76 -4.67
C ASP A 47 0.63 -10.85 -3.18
N GLU A 48 1.04 -11.97 -2.58
CA GLU A 48 0.80 -12.25 -1.16
C GLU A 48 1.56 -11.27 -0.26
N ALA A 49 2.70 -10.73 -0.70
CA ALA A 49 3.44 -9.72 0.06
C ALA A 49 2.65 -8.40 0.14
N ALA A 50 2.12 -7.92 -1.00
CA ALA A 50 1.26 -6.75 -1.02
C ALA A 50 -0.06 -6.98 -0.26
N ARG A 51 -0.60 -8.20 -0.31
CA ARG A 51 -1.77 -8.60 0.47
C ARG A 51 -1.55 -8.45 1.98
N GLN A 52 -0.44 -8.98 2.50
CA GLN A 52 -0.11 -8.85 3.91
C GLN A 52 0.11 -7.39 4.29
N ALA A 53 0.82 -6.62 3.47
CA ALA A 53 1.00 -5.19 3.70
C ALA A 53 -0.34 -4.42 3.74
N PHE A 54 -1.33 -4.82 2.94
CA PHE A 54 -2.69 -4.27 2.99
C PHE A 54 -3.41 -4.64 4.29
N LEU A 55 -3.33 -5.90 4.71
CA LEU A 55 -3.92 -6.40 5.96
C LEU A 55 -3.31 -5.73 7.20
N ASP A 56 -1.99 -5.57 7.24
CA ASP A 56 -1.29 -4.86 8.32
C ASP A 56 -1.78 -3.41 8.44
N LYS A 57 -1.95 -2.71 7.31
CA LYS A 57 -2.52 -1.36 7.30
C LYS A 57 -3.97 -1.32 7.78
N CYS A 58 -4.79 -2.29 7.37
CA CYS A 58 -6.17 -2.41 7.87
C CYS A 58 -6.22 -2.66 9.38
N ASN A 59 -5.32 -3.48 9.91
CA ASN A 59 -5.21 -3.74 11.33
C ASN A 59 -4.79 -2.49 12.10
N ALA A 60 -3.80 -1.74 11.59
CA ALA A 60 -3.38 -0.46 12.17
C ALA A 60 -4.55 0.54 12.22
N LEU A 61 -5.31 0.68 11.12
CA LEU A 61 -6.49 1.56 11.09
C LEU A 61 -7.54 1.18 12.14
N ASN A 62 -7.77 -0.11 12.36
CA ASN A 62 -8.72 -0.58 13.37
C ASN A 62 -8.21 -0.42 14.81
N ALA A 63 -6.90 -0.34 15.01
CA ALA A 63 -6.30 -0.09 16.33
C ALA A 63 -6.30 1.41 16.70
N GLU A 64 -6.43 2.31 15.72
CA GLU A 64 -6.48 3.76 15.89
C GLU A 64 -7.91 4.33 15.99
N GLN A 65 -8.95 3.50 15.82
CA GLN A 65 -10.38 3.86 15.95
C GLN A 65 -10.92 3.45 17.31
#